data_AF-A0A9X7AT42-F1
#
_entry.id   AF-A0A9X7AT42-F1
#
_cell.length_a   1.000
_cell.length_b   1.000
_cell.length_c   1.000
_cell.angle_alpha   90.00
_cell.angle_beta   90.00
_cell.angle_gamma   90.00
#
_symmetry.space_group_name_H-M   'P 1'
#
loop_
_entity.id
_entity.type
_entity.pdbx_description
1 polymer ?
#
loop_
_entity_poly.entity_id
_entity_poly.type
_entity_poly.pdbx_seq_one_letter_code
_entity_poly.pdbx_strand_id
1 'polypeptide(L)' 'RSIIFKVKVKESVKVGEEITNKAIIHVDDPNHPVMEPTATIKPEYKDGKVKATKTVSNKEPKLGEEIEYRISFENT' A
#
# COMPACT_ATOMS: atom_id res chain seq x y z
N ARG A 1 -19.62 -1.76 -25.15
CA ARG A 1 -18.41 -2.63 -25.10
C ARG A 1 -17.45 -1.98 -24.12
N SER A 2 -16.78 -2.76 -23.27
CA SER A 2 -15.89 -2.21 -22.23
C SER A 2 -14.58 -2.99 -22.24
N ILE A 3 -13.47 -2.29 -22.00
CA ILE A 3 -12.15 -2.91 -21.80
C ILE A 3 -11.84 -2.79 -20.31
N ILE A 4 -11.56 -3.92 -19.68
CA ILE A 4 -11.23 -3.98 -18.25
C ILE A 4 -9.87 -4.65 -18.11
N PHE A 5 -8.95 -3.98 -17.43
CA PHE A 5 -7.66 -4.54 -17.05
C PHE A 5 -7.39 -4.23 -15.58
N LYS A 6 -6.78 -5.17 -14.88
CA LYS A 6 -6.44 -5.05 -13.46
C LYS A 6 -4.95 -4.73 -13.33
N VAL A 7 -4.63 -3.76 -12.49
CA VAL A 7 -3.25 -3.34 -12.20
C VAL A 7 -2.99 -3.42 -10.71
N LYS A 8 -1.72 -3.57 -10.33
CA LYS A 8 -1.27 -3.53 -8.94
C LYS A 8 -0.35 -2.33 -8.75
N VAL A 9 -0.64 -1.49 -7.75
CA VAL A 9 0.25 -0.39 -7.34
C VAL A 9 1.49 -1.00 -6.67
N LYS A 10 2.69 -0.56 -7.05
CA LYS A 10 3.95 -1.04 -6.46
C LYS A 10 4.17 -0.43 -5.07
N GLU A 11 4.77 -1.19 -4.15
CA GLU A 11 5.14 -0.72 -2.80
C GLU A 11 6.17 0.42 -2.82
N SER A 12 6.94 0.55 -3.90
CA SER A 12 7.92 1.62 -4.07
C SER A 12 7.32 2.99 -4.40
N VAL A 13 6.00 3.08 -4.64
CA VAL A 13 5.34 4.35 -4.94
C VAL A 13 5.16 5.15 -3.65
N LYS A 14 5.47 6.44 -3.70
CA LYS A 14 5.28 7.32 -2.56
C LYS A 14 3.80 7.54 -2.29
N VAL A 15 3.45 7.43 -1.01
CA VAL A 15 2.11 7.67 -0.50
C VAL A 15 1.69 9.10 -0.79
N GLY A 16 0.46 9.27 -1.27
CA GLY A 16 -0.07 10.59 -1.58
C GLY A 16 0.49 11.23 -2.86
N GLU A 17 1.37 10.56 -3.61
CA GLU A 17 1.69 10.97 -4.98
C GLU A 17 0.61 10.47 -5.95
N GLU A 18 0.28 11.27 -6.95
CA GLU A 18 -0.73 10.91 -7.94
C GLU A 18 -0.18 9.92 -8.97
N ILE A 19 -0.98 8.90 -9.29
CA ILE A 19 -0.74 7.99 -10.40
C ILE A 19 -1.84 8.21 -11.42
N THR A 20 -1.46 8.61 -12.64
CA THR A 20 -2.40 8.85 -13.74
C THR A 20 -2.31 7.74 -14.79
N ASN A 21 -3.44 7.14 -15.11
CA ASN A 21 -3.60 6.25 -16.25
C ASN A 21 -4.29 6.98 -17.41
N LYS A 22 -3.69 6.95 -18.60
CA LYS A 22 -4.22 7.54 -19.84
C LYS A 22 -4.45 6.45 -20.87
N ALA A 23 -5.59 6.50 -21.57
CA ALA A 23 -5.80 5.70 -22.77
C ALA A 23 -5.90 6.62 -24.00
N ILE A 24 -5.55 6.10 -25.17
CA ILE A 24 -5.66 6.81 -26.45
C ILE A 24 -6.51 5.93 -27.36
N ILE A 25 -7.58 6.49 -27.90
CA ILE A 25 -8.52 5.78 -28.76
C ILE A 25 -8.42 6.37 -30.16
N HIS A 26 -8.01 5.54 -31.10
CA HIS A 26 -8.04 5.81 -32.54
C HIS A 26 -9.14 4.97 -33.18
N VAL A 27 -9.84 5.58 -34.13
CA VAL A 27 -10.70 4.88 -35.08
C VAL A 27 -10.16 5.12 -36.47
N ASP A 28 -10.40 4.19 -37.39
CA ASP A 28 -9.83 4.22 -38.74
C ASP A 28 -10.37 5.36 -39.62
N ASP A 29 -11.38 6.11 -39.16
CA ASP A 29 -11.86 7.32 -39.83
C ASP A 29 -10.91 8.50 -39.53
N PRO A 30 -10.20 9.03 -40.54
CA PRO A 30 -9.25 10.13 -40.36
C PRO A 30 -9.90 11.45 -39.92
N ASN A 31 -11.22 11.60 -40.02
CA ASN A 31 -11.94 12.79 -39.57
C ASN A 31 -12.45 12.68 -38.12
N HIS A 32 -12.35 11.50 -37.51
CA HIS A 32 -12.78 11.33 -36.14
C HIS A 32 -11.71 11.86 -35.17
N PRO A 33 -12.10 12.64 -34.14
CA PRO A 33 -11.13 13.15 -33.17
C PRO A 33 -10.52 12.02 -32.33
N VAL A 34 -9.24 12.17 -31.98
CA VAL A 34 -8.58 11.27 -31.01
C VAL A 34 -9.18 11.53 -29.63
N MET A 35 -9.56 10.45 -28.93
CA MET A 35 -10.08 10.54 -27.56
C MET A 35 -9.01 10.09 -26.56
N GLU A 36 -8.83 10.87 -25.51
CA GLU A 36 -7.78 10.65 -24.52
C GLU A 36 -8.31 10.63 -23.07
N PRO A 37 -9.13 9.64 -22.68
CA PRO A 37 -9.62 9.55 -21.32
C PRO A 37 -8.49 9.31 -20.32
N THR A 38 -8.57 9.98 -19.17
CA THR A 38 -7.61 9.88 -18.07
C THR A 38 -8.32 9.54 -16.77
N ALA A 39 -7.62 8.81 -15.90
CA ALA A 39 -8.06 8.55 -14.53
C ALA A 39 -6.86 8.67 -13.59
N THR A 40 -7.03 9.42 -12.52
CA THR A 40 -5.99 9.64 -11.51
C THR A 40 -6.39 8.95 -10.21
N ILE A 41 -5.44 8.26 -9.60
CA ILE A 41 -5.56 7.71 -8.25
C ILE A 41 -4.49 8.33 -7.36
N LYS A 42 -4.83 8.47 -6.08
CA LYS A 42 -3.87 8.85 -5.05
C LYS A 42 -3.77 7.67 -4.07
N PRO A 43 -2.67 6.90 -4.08
CA PRO A 43 -2.52 5.79 -3.15
C PRO A 43 -2.55 6.30 -1.72
N GLU A 44 -3.57 5.87 -0.99
CA GLU A 44 -3.61 5.97 0.45
C GLU A 44 -2.89 4.75 1.00
N TYR A 45 -1.85 5.01 1.77
CA TYR A 45 -1.16 3.96 2.49
C TYR A 45 -2.11 3.35 3.51
N LYS A 46 -2.30 2.04 3.43
CA LYS A 46 -2.75 1.24 4.55
C LYS A 46 -1.67 0.20 4.86
N ASP A 47 -0.48 0.63 5.29
CA ASP A 47 0.09 -0.12 6.41
C ASP A 47 -0.42 0.58 7.66
N GLY A 48 -1.20 -0.14 8.47
CA GLY A 48 -1.26 0.19 9.88
C GLY A 48 0.19 0.20 10.36
N LYS A 49 0.67 1.33 10.87
CA LYS A 49 1.97 1.39 11.48
C LYS A 49 1.87 0.48 12.70
N VAL A 50 2.32 -0.76 12.59
CA VAL A 50 2.28 -1.66 13.74
C VAL A 50 3.47 -1.32 14.62
N LYS A 51 3.23 -0.69 15.77
CA LYS A 51 4.26 -0.56 16.79
C LYS A 51 4.38 -1.90 17.52
N ALA A 52 5.56 -2.49 17.48
CA ALA A 52 5.87 -3.68 18.26
C ALA A 52 6.66 -3.29 19.52
N THR A 53 6.18 -3.69 20.69
CA THR A 53 6.87 -3.47 21.97
C THR A 53 7.21 -4.83 22.59
N LYS A 54 8.45 -5.00 23.05
CA LYS A 54 8.88 -6.18 23.81
C LYS A 54 9.10 -5.81 25.28
N THR A 55 8.53 -6.59 26.19
CA THR A 55 8.77 -6.48 27.63
C THR A 55 9.24 -7.82 28.20
N VAL A 56 9.91 -7.75 29.36
CA VAL A 56 10.36 -8.92 30.12
C VAL A 56 9.85 -8.80 31.55
N SER A 57 9.41 -9.90 32.14
CA SER A 57 8.84 -9.91 33.50
C SER A 57 9.88 -9.59 34.59
N ASN A 58 11.14 -10.01 34.40
CA ASN A 58 12.27 -9.68 35.27
C ASN A 58 13.53 -9.42 34.43
N LYS A 59 14.19 -8.28 34.64
CA LYS A 59 15.42 -7.90 33.91
C LYS A 59 16.67 -8.55 34.49
N GLU A 60 16.63 -9.01 35.74
CA GLU A 60 17.76 -9.60 36.46
C GLU A 60 17.28 -10.86 37.22
N PRO A 61 16.97 -11.96 36.51
CA PRO A 61 16.58 -13.21 37.15
C PRO A 61 17.77 -13.90 37.83
N LYS A 62 17.47 -14.64 38.88
CA LYS A 62 18.41 -15.57 39.52
C LYS A 62 18.49 -16.87 38.75
N LEU A 63 19.54 -17.64 38.99
CA LEU A 63 19.71 -18.96 38.38
C LEU A 63 18.58 -19.91 38.81
N GLY A 64 17.89 -20.48 37.83
CA GLY A 64 16.73 -21.36 38.05
C GLY A 64 15.38 -20.64 38.09
N GLU A 65 15.34 -19.30 37.97
CA GLU A 65 14.08 -18.56 37.84
C GLU A 65 13.56 -18.57 36.40
N GLU A 66 12.26 -18.78 36.25
CA GLU A 66 11.57 -18.62 34.97
C GLU A 66 11.17 -17.15 34.75
N ILE A 67 11.34 -16.67 33.51
CA ILE A 67 10.90 -15.33 33.09
C ILE A 67 10.02 -15.41 31.85
N GLU A 68 9.15 -14.42 31.70
CA GLU A 68 8.25 -14.29 30.56
C GLU A 68 8.68 -13.10 29.69
N TYR A 69 8.74 -13.33 28.38
CA TYR A 69 8.83 -12.26 27.39
C TYR A 69 7.47 -12.05 26.76
N ARG A 70 7.03 -10.79 26.68
CA ARG A 70 5.81 -10.41 25.99
C ARG A 70 6.11 -9.51 24.81
N ILE A 71 5.54 -9.83 23.65
CA ILE A 71 5.57 -9.01 22.45
C ILE A 71 4.14 -8.51 22.22
N SER A 72 3.96 -7.20 22.15
CA SER A 72 2.67 -6.55 21.93
C SER A 72 2.71 -5.74 20.63
N PHE A 73 1.63 -5.84 19.85
CA PHE A 73 1.46 -5.13 18.59
C PHE A 73 0.32 -4.12 18.73
N GLU A 74 0.56 -2.86 18.39
CA GLU A 74 -0.44 -1.80 18.38
C GLU A 74 -0.59 -1.25 16.96
N ASN A 75 -1.82 -1.28 16.43
CA ASN A 75 -2.14 -0.66 15.15
C ASN A 75 -2.17 0.87 15.34
N THR A 76 -1.26 1.58 14.68
CA THR A 76 -1.25 3.05 14.63
C THR A 76 -1.49 3.60 13.23
#